data_AF-M8CBQ5-F1
#
_entry.id   AF-M8CBQ5-F1
#
_cell.length_a   1.000
_cell.length_b   1.000
_cell.length_c   1.000
_cell.angle_alpha   90.00
_cell.angle_beta   90.00
_cell.angle_gamma   90.00
#
_symmetry.space_group_name_H-M   'P 1'
#
loop_
_entity.id
_entity.type
_entity.pdbx_description
1 polymer ?
#
loop_
_entity_poly.entity_id
_entity_poly.type
_entity_poly.pdbx_seq_one_letter_code
_entity_poly.pdbx_strand_id
1 'polypeptide(L)'
;MRRFSESSSGGTATAEEEAVLGAEKYRVGVVHEFLSLTLEKRALIHHVFEFKEELGLTRHMYQSLRKQTRAFYLAGTEMNWAVFLRDAYDDDGVLRDKDPLVLFNEKLQGYACMTEMDPRRSIAE
;
A
#
# COMPACT_ATOMS: atom_id res chain seq x y z
N MET A 1 43.04 -16.09 45.01
CA MET A 1 42.96 -15.86 43.54
C MET A 1 41.69 -16.50 43.00
N ARG A 2 40.59 -15.74 42.85
CA ARG A 2 39.42 -16.16 42.08
C ARG A 2 39.40 -15.34 40.80
N ARG A 3 39.47 -15.99 39.64
CA ARG A 3 39.23 -15.34 38.34
C ARG A 3 37.73 -15.08 38.25
N PHE A 4 37.34 -13.81 38.19
CA PHE A 4 36.02 -13.43 37.70
C PHE A 4 36.01 -13.62 36.19
N SER A 5 35.19 -14.54 35.72
CA SER A 5 34.84 -14.71 34.32
C SER A 5 33.77 -13.66 33.97
N GLU A 6 34.13 -12.66 33.17
CA GLU A 6 33.16 -11.79 32.51
C GLU A 6 32.44 -12.57 31.41
N SER A 7 31.16 -12.85 31.63
CA SER A 7 30.24 -13.29 30.59
C SER A 7 29.75 -12.07 29.81
N SER A 8 30.48 -11.74 28.73
CA SER A 8 30.03 -10.82 27.68
C SER A 8 29.18 -11.60 26.67
N SER A 9 27.86 -11.58 26.83
CA SER A 9 26.92 -12.17 25.84
C SER A 9 25.72 -11.26 25.52
N GLY A 10 25.86 -9.94 25.67
CA GLY A 10 24.76 -8.98 25.49
C GLY A 10 24.76 -8.17 24.18
N GLY A 11 25.70 -8.40 23.26
CA GLY A 11 25.95 -7.48 22.13
C GLY A 11 25.31 -7.82 20.77
N THR A 12 24.74 -9.02 20.60
CA THR A 12 24.32 -9.50 19.26
C THR A 12 22.84 -9.24 18.95
N ALA A 13 21.96 -9.24 19.95
CA ALA A 13 20.51 -9.10 19.75
C ALA A 13 20.10 -7.69 19.26
N THR A 14 20.82 -6.64 19.68
CA THR A 14 20.48 -5.25 19.34
C THR A 14 20.78 -4.92 17.88
N ALA A 15 21.87 -5.45 17.32
CA ALA A 15 22.24 -5.23 15.92
C ALA A 15 21.30 -5.98 14.95
N GLU A 16 20.88 -7.19 15.30
CA GLU A 16 19.91 -7.96 14.51
C GLU A 16 18.52 -7.29 14.50
N GLU A 17 18.08 -6.75 15.64
CA GLU A 17 16.80 -6.06 15.76
C GLU A 17 16.78 -4.74 14.96
N GLU A 18 17.87 -3.96 14.99
CA GLU A 18 18.01 -2.76 14.16
C GLU A 18 18.04 -3.09 12.65
N ALA A 19 18.71 -4.18 12.27
CA ALA A 19 18.75 -4.62 10.86
C ALA A 19 17.35 -5.02 10.36
N VAL A 20 16.57 -5.74 11.18
CA VAL A 20 15.19 -6.13 10.85
C VAL A 20 14.28 -4.90 10.73
N LEU A 21 14.41 -3.94 11.65
CA LEU A 21 13.68 -2.67 11.60
C LEU A 21 14.05 -1.85 10.37
N GLY A 22 15.34 -1.78 10.02
CA GLY A 22 15.82 -1.10 8.81
C GLY A 22 15.25 -1.73 7.53
N ALA A 23 15.28 -3.06 7.44
CA ALA A 23 14.73 -3.80 6.31
C ALA A 23 13.21 -3.63 6.17
N GLU A 24 12.48 -3.53 7.29
CA GLU A 24 11.05 -3.24 7.30
C GLU A 24 10.74 -1.81 6.80
N LYS A 25 11.47 -0.81 7.30
CA LYS A 25 11.32 0.58 6.84
C LYS A 25 11.61 0.74 5.34
N TYR A 26 12.66 0.07 4.85
CA TYR A 26 12.99 0.03 3.43
C TYR A 26 11.81 -0.50 2.60
N ARG A 27 11.26 -1.65 2.98
CA ARG A 27 10.13 -2.29 2.28
C ARG A 27 8.89 -1.40 2.24
N VAL A 28 8.57 -0.77 3.37
CA VAL A 28 7.47 0.20 3.47
C VAL A 28 7.71 1.40 2.55
N GLY A 29 8.94 1.94 2.53
CA GLY A 29 9.31 3.05 1.65
C GLY A 29 9.21 2.69 0.17
N VAL A 30 9.66 1.50 -0.22
CA VAL A 30 9.55 1.02 -1.61
C VAL A 30 8.09 0.93 -2.06
N VAL A 31 7.20 0.36 -1.23
CA VAL A 31 5.76 0.29 -1.56
C VAL A 31 5.15 1.69 -1.60
N HIS A 32 5.54 2.58 -0.70
CA HIS A 32 5.08 3.96 -0.70
C HIS A 32 5.44 4.67 -2.02
N GLU A 33 6.70 4.61 -2.45
CA GLU A 33 7.13 5.21 -3.71
C GLU A 33 6.52 4.53 -4.93
N PHE A 34 6.37 3.21 -4.91
CA PHE A 34 5.70 2.51 -6.00
C PHE A 34 4.26 3.01 -6.17
N LEU A 35 3.50 3.12 -5.07
CA LEU A 35 2.14 3.64 -5.12
C LEU A 35 2.10 5.12 -5.49
N SER A 36 3.08 5.92 -5.06
CA SER A 36 3.17 7.35 -5.40
C SER A 36 3.32 7.56 -6.92
N LEU A 37 3.89 6.61 -7.64
CA LEU A 37 4.01 6.62 -9.11
C LEU A 37 2.73 6.17 -9.84
N THR A 38 1.79 5.50 -9.17
CA THR A 38 0.51 5.12 -9.79
C THR A 38 -0.43 6.32 -9.91
N LEU A 39 -1.33 6.31 -10.90
CA LEU A 39 -2.31 7.39 -11.08
C LEU A 39 -3.34 7.41 -9.96
N GLU A 40 -3.85 6.24 -9.58
CA GLU A 40 -4.86 6.10 -8.53
C GLU A 40 -4.24 6.03 -7.12
N LYS A 41 -2.92 6.14 -6.97
CA LYS A 41 -2.22 6.03 -5.66
C LYS A 41 -2.59 4.75 -4.88
N ARG A 42 -2.88 3.68 -5.62
CA ARG A 42 -3.27 2.37 -5.11
C ARG A 42 -2.85 1.26 -6.08
N ALA A 43 -2.71 0.05 -5.57
CA ALA A 43 -2.48 -1.14 -6.39
C ALA A 43 -3.06 -2.38 -5.70
N LEU A 44 -3.42 -3.39 -6.50
CA LEU A 44 -3.76 -4.70 -5.97
C LEU A 44 -2.49 -5.39 -5.47
N ILE A 45 -2.58 -6.00 -4.28
CA ILE A 45 -1.43 -6.60 -3.61
C ILE A 45 -0.79 -7.70 -4.45
N HIS A 46 -1.58 -8.44 -5.22
CA HIS A 46 -1.07 -9.51 -6.09
C HIS A 46 -0.17 -8.95 -7.19
N HIS A 47 -0.51 -7.81 -7.80
CA HIS A 47 0.34 -7.15 -8.79
C HIS A 47 1.67 -6.67 -8.17
N VAL A 48 1.64 -6.16 -6.94
CA VAL A 48 2.88 -5.75 -6.24
C VAL A 48 3.77 -6.96 -5.94
N PHE A 49 3.17 -8.10 -5.58
CA PHE A 49 3.90 -9.33 -5.26
C PHE A 49 4.52 -10.04 -6.47
N GLU A 50 4.04 -9.76 -7.69
CA GLU A 50 4.69 -10.23 -8.92
C GLU A 50 6.14 -9.72 -9.02
N PHE A 51 6.42 -8.52 -8.47
CA PHE A 51 7.75 -7.88 -8.48
C PHE A 51 8.52 -8.03 -7.16
N LYS A 52 8.20 -9.04 -6.36
CA LYS A 52 8.77 -9.17 -5.00
C LYS A 52 10.29 -9.31 -4.98
N GLU A 53 10.89 -9.89 -6.01
CA GLU A 53 12.34 -10.12 -6.05
C GLU A 53 13.07 -8.81 -6.40
N GLU A 54 12.53 -8.06 -7.37
CA GLU A 54 13.02 -6.77 -7.83
C GLU A 54 12.87 -5.68 -6.76
N LEU A 55 11.78 -5.73 -6.01
CA LEU A 55 11.47 -4.75 -4.97
C LEU A 55 11.97 -5.17 -3.57
N GLY A 56 12.60 -6.35 -3.44
CA GLY A 56 13.10 -6.87 -2.17
C GLY A 56 11.99 -7.12 -1.13
N LEU A 57 10.80 -7.51 -1.60
CA LEU A 57 9.63 -7.75 -0.77
C LEU A 57 9.62 -9.18 -0.22
N THR A 58 9.06 -9.34 0.98
CA THR A 58 8.95 -10.66 1.63
C THR A 58 7.52 -11.20 1.56
N ARG A 59 7.36 -12.51 1.73
CA ARG A 59 6.04 -13.18 1.82
C ARG A 59 5.14 -12.61 2.93
N HIS A 60 5.73 -11.97 3.95
CA HIS A 60 5.01 -11.37 5.08
C HIS A 60 4.65 -9.88 4.88
N MET A 61 4.86 -9.32 3.69
CA MET A 61 4.59 -7.91 3.39
C MET A 61 3.19 -7.46 3.79
N TYR A 62 2.19 -8.32 3.63
CA TYR A 62 0.82 -7.97 4.04
C TYR A 62 0.75 -7.59 5.53
N GLN A 63 1.38 -8.38 6.41
CA GLN A 63 1.38 -8.12 7.84
C GLN A 63 2.16 -6.85 8.17
N SER A 64 3.27 -6.61 7.45
CA SER A 64 4.07 -5.40 7.49
C SER A 64 3.25 -4.16 7.13
N LEU A 65 2.61 -4.15 5.96
CA LEU A 65 1.79 -3.04 5.49
C LEU A 65 0.59 -2.77 6.40
N ARG A 66 -0.07 -3.83 6.89
CA ARG A 66 -1.20 -3.71 7.82
C ARG A 66 -0.81 -3.07 9.16
N LYS A 67 0.44 -3.23 9.62
CA LYS A 67 0.96 -2.54 10.81
C LYS A 67 1.16 -1.04 10.57
N GLN A 68 1.37 -0.62 9.32
CA GLN A 68 1.61 0.77 8.94
C GLN A 68 0.31 1.50 8.57
N THR A 69 -0.67 1.51 9.47
CA THR A 69 -2.00 2.12 9.26
C THR A 69 -1.98 3.63 9.00
N ARG A 70 -0.86 4.29 9.34
CA ARG A 70 -0.63 5.71 9.04
C ARG A 70 -0.25 5.95 7.57
N ALA A 71 0.50 5.03 6.97
CA ALA A 71 0.96 5.17 5.58
C ALA A 71 -0.02 4.54 4.59
N PHE A 72 -0.65 3.42 4.98
CA PHE A 72 -1.49 2.65 4.06
C PHE A 72 -2.87 2.38 4.62
N TYR A 73 -3.83 2.33 3.71
CA TYR A 73 -5.14 1.72 3.91
C TYR A 73 -5.25 0.45 3.07
N LEU A 74 -5.81 -0.62 3.62
CA LEU A 74 -6.01 -1.89 2.92
C LEU A 74 -7.51 -2.18 2.82
N ALA A 75 -8.00 -2.44 1.63
CA ALA A 75 -9.41 -2.76 1.38
C ALA A 75 -9.56 -4.05 0.57
N GLY A 76 -10.66 -4.78 0.80
CA GLY A 76 -11.04 -5.98 0.04
C GLY A 76 -10.95 -7.29 0.83
N THR A 77 -10.92 -8.41 0.12
CA THR A 77 -10.73 -9.77 0.66
C THR A 77 -9.32 -10.28 0.40
N GLU A 78 -8.87 -11.33 1.10
CA GLU A 78 -7.46 -11.78 1.11
C GLU A 78 -6.83 -11.97 -0.28
N MET A 79 -7.60 -12.39 -1.30
CA MET A 79 -7.12 -12.54 -2.68
C MET A 79 -7.21 -11.26 -3.53
N ASN A 80 -8.05 -10.29 -3.16
CA ASN A 80 -8.35 -9.09 -3.92
C ASN A 80 -8.03 -7.80 -3.14
N TRP A 81 -7.04 -7.85 -2.25
CA TRP A 81 -6.67 -6.67 -1.50
C TRP A 81 -6.06 -5.60 -2.38
N ALA A 82 -6.59 -4.39 -2.25
CA ALA A 82 -5.97 -3.17 -2.73
C ALA A 82 -5.28 -2.47 -1.57
N VAL A 83 -4.05 -2.02 -1.80
CA VAL A 83 -3.29 -1.16 -0.90
C VAL A 83 -3.38 0.26 -1.44
N PHE A 84 -3.78 1.18 -0.58
CA PHE A 84 -3.99 2.60 -0.88
C PHE A 84 -2.98 3.43 -0.10
N LEU A 85 -2.43 4.45 -0.73
CA LEU A 85 -1.58 5.43 -0.05
C LEU A 85 -2.44 6.41 0.75
N ARG A 86 -2.38 6.37 2.08
CA ARG A 86 -3.32 7.10 2.95
C ARG A 86 -3.33 8.61 2.68
N ASP A 87 -2.16 9.21 2.50
CA ASP A 87 -2.02 10.67 2.33
C ASP A 87 -2.56 11.20 0.99
N ALA A 88 -2.81 10.31 0.02
CA ALA A 88 -3.38 10.67 -1.27
C ALA A 88 -4.91 10.77 -1.25
N TYR A 89 -5.57 10.29 -0.19
CA TYR A 89 -7.01 10.23 -0.08
C TYR A 89 -7.51 11.14 1.05
N ASP A 90 -8.72 11.66 0.90
CA ASP A 90 -9.40 12.37 1.98
C ASP A 90 -10.13 11.41 2.94
N ASP A 91 -10.82 11.98 3.94
CA ASP A 91 -11.53 11.21 4.96
C ASP A 91 -12.75 10.46 4.39
N ASP A 92 -13.27 10.89 3.25
CA ASP A 92 -14.36 10.22 2.51
C ASP A 92 -13.84 9.10 1.59
N GLY A 93 -12.52 8.90 1.53
CA GLY A 93 -11.89 7.90 0.68
C GLY A 93 -11.83 8.31 -0.80
N VAL A 94 -11.91 9.60 -1.10
CA VAL A 94 -11.78 10.14 -2.46
C VAL A 94 -10.32 10.53 -2.71
N LEU A 95 -9.81 10.16 -3.88
CA LEU A 95 -8.48 10.57 -4.32
C LEU A 95 -8.43 12.09 -4.48
N ARG A 96 -7.49 12.74 -3.77
CA ARG A 96 -7.40 14.19 -3.66
C ARG A 96 -7.00 14.89 -4.96
N ASP A 97 -6.01 14.34 -5.64
CA ASP A 97 -5.49 14.86 -6.91
C ASP A 97 -5.67 13.80 -7.99
N LYS A 98 -6.67 14.02 -8.85
CA LYS A 98 -7.07 13.06 -9.88
C LYS A 98 -6.48 13.47 -11.22
N ASP A 99 -5.64 12.58 -11.75
CA ASP A 99 -5.19 12.68 -13.13
C ASP A 99 -6.39 12.65 -14.10
N PRO A 100 -6.35 13.37 -15.25
CA PRO A 100 -7.41 13.34 -16.25
C PRO A 100 -7.84 11.93 -16.68
N LEU A 101 -6.91 10.96 -16.71
CA LEU A 101 -7.23 9.57 -17.04
C LEU A 101 -8.07 8.89 -15.94
N VAL A 102 -7.84 9.21 -14.67
CA VAL A 102 -8.65 8.72 -13.55
C VAL A 102 -10.07 9.28 -13.66
N LEU A 103 -10.21 10.58 -13.89
CA LEU A 103 -11.52 11.23 -14.09
C LEU A 103 -12.28 10.63 -15.29
N PHE A 104 -11.56 10.38 -16.38
CA PHE A 104 -12.12 9.73 -17.56
C PHE A 104 -12.63 8.32 -17.25
N ASN A 105 -11.83 7.51 -16.55
CA ASN A 105 -12.21 6.15 -16.16
C ASN A 105 -13.40 6.13 -15.20
N GLU A 106 -13.47 7.04 -14.22
CA GLU A 106 -14.61 7.19 -13.32
C GLU A 106 -15.89 7.52 -14.09
N LYS A 107 -15.81 8.44 -15.07
CA LYS A 107 -16.95 8.77 -15.95
C LYS A 107 -17.39 7.57 -16.78
N LEU A 108 -16.44 6.82 -17.33
CA LEU A 108 -16.70 5.61 -18.11
C LEU A 108 -17.36 4.51 -17.27
N GLN A 109 -16.88 4.29 -16.04
CA GLN A 109 -17.49 3.37 -15.07
C GLN A 109 -18.92 3.81 -14.72
N GLY A 110 -19.13 5.12 -14.55
CA GLY A 110 -20.45 5.70 -14.36
C GLY A 110 -21.42 5.27 -15.46
N TYR A 111 -21.01 5.38 -16.74
CA TYR A 111 -21.82 4.90 -17.87
C TYR A 111 -22.02 3.39 -17.88
N ALA A 112 -20.98 2.60 -17.53
CA ALA A 112 -21.08 1.14 -17.51
C ALA A 112 -22.04 0.63 -16.42
N CYS A 113 -22.12 1.31 -15.27
CA CYS A 113 -23.07 0.99 -14.19
C CYS A 113 -24.50 1.51 -14.43
N MET A 114 -24.74 2.28 -15.50
CA MET A 114 -26.11 2.63 -15.92
C MET A 114 -26.74 1.40 -16.57
N THR A 115 -27.30 0.50 -15.77
CA THR A 115 -28.01 -0.69 -16.27
C THR A 115 -29.34 -0.32 -16.95
N GLU A 116 -29.84 0.91 -16.81
CA GLU A 116 -30.93 1.44 -17.62
C GLU A 116 -30.68 2.92 -17.95
N MET A 117 -30.77 3.29 -19.24
CA MET A 117 -31.01 4.67 -19.61
C MET A 117 -32.40 5.04 -19.09
N ASP A 118 -32.47 5.91 -18.07
CA ASP A 118 -33.72 6.61 -17.77
C ASP A 118 -34.07 7.46 -19.00
N PRO A 119 -35.18 7.16 -19.73
CA PRO A 119 -35.55 7.89 -20.93
C PRO A 119 -35.85 9.37 -20.69
N ARG A 120 -35.88 9.81 -19.42
CA ARG A 120 -36.17 11.19 -19.02
C ARG A 120 -34.94 12.08 -18.85
N ARG A 121 -33.72 11.53 -18.95
CA ARG A 121 -32.48 12.33 -18.88
C ARG A 121 -32.02 12.88 -20.23
N SER A 122 -32.63 12.46 -21.34
CA SER A 122 -32.53 13.17 -22.61
C SER A 122 -33.56 14.30 -22.63
N ILE A 123 -33.21 15.46 -22.08
CA ILE A 123 -33.64 16.84 -22.42
C ILE A 123 -33.15 17.71 -21.26
N ALA A 124 -31.88 18.14 -21.35
CA ALA A 124 -31.37 19.37 -20.76
C ALA A 124 -29.90 19.51 -21.18
N GLU A 125 -29.68 19.81 -22.46
CA GLU A 125 -28.70 20.78 -22.98
C GLU A 125 -28.95 20.96 -24.48
#